data_AF-G2XBT5-F1
#
_entry.id   AF-G2XBT5-F1
#
_cell.length_a   1.000
_cell.length_b   1.000
_cell.length_c   1.000
_cell.angle_alpha   90.00
_cell.angle_beta   90.00
_cell.angle_gamma   90.00
#
_symmetry.space_group_name_H-M   'P 1'
#
loop_
_entity.id
_entity.type
_entity.pdbx_description
1 polymer ?
#
loop_
_entity_poly.entity_id
_entity_poly.type
_entity_poly.pdbx_seq_one_letter_code
_entity_poly.pdbx_strand_id
1 'polypeptide(L)'
;MASPGMLYVTMQPKPGLPLAQFHDWYNNEHGPIRLRIPEIFTNGLRYRATDGEQPTFLAVYDVTRMSHLETPTYLTLRANRSPREAETIAQVDVKRYFFDVVSEKTAPSFRPIEELTDDEAEGIQLVVNETTLKSAESEAEYKKWFEEEHMGLLAKVPGWLRTRFMKTSTIENEGRTIYLSIHEYAKQNGLGGPEHQASMSTKWRDDIAQNHIATKSRRTYSLFYVFGPGPRDLASLAKLPPAGQGITSDGAKTTELPGAHEVISSFVTTADGLSIPYRLEGNTSPKAPVVAFCNSLLTSMHMWDPLVYILKEKRPDLKILRYDTRGRHAIPKPEPATLDLVASDLAALLDALRIPKLEALIGVSMGGATTLNFALQYPTRLAKFIACDFNASSSAANTQAWKDRIAVAESDGGAGINKLATQTVGRWFHPASLEKETIVNLMTDMVAANSVEGFRYGCQALWDYDLRPRLGACRVPGLFVVGDGDGKGALVKAMEGFRGSVGQEGVELRIVPNTGHLPMWEDPQAFWTAIASFV
;
A
#
# COMPACT_ATOMS: atom_id res chain seq x y z
N MET A 1 -3.72 -29.34 16.03
CA MET A 1 -3.10 -28.08 15.57
C MET A 1 -4.24 -27.14 15.20
N ALA A 2 -4.25 -25.89 15.67
CA ALA A 2 -5.34 -24.97 15.33
C ALA A 2 -5.41 -24.77 13.82
N SER A 3 -6.61 -24.90 13.27
CA SER A 3 -6.91 -24.82 11.84
C SER A 3 -6.78 -23.38 11.33
N PRO A 4 -6.50 -23.18 10.03
CA PRO A 4 -6.79 -21.90 9.38
C PRO A 4 -8.30 -21.64 9.42
N GLY A 5 -8.67 -20.38 9.43
CA GLY A 5 -10.06 -20.00 9.60
C GLY A 5 -10.34 -18.58 9.14
N MET A 6 -11.44 -18.04 9.63
CA MET A 6 -11.90 -16.71 9.27
C MET A 6 -12.48 -15.98 10.48
N LEU A 7 -12.10 -14.71 10.61
CA LEU A 7 -12.79 -13.75 11.45
C LEU A 7 -13.89 -13.08 10.61
N TYR A 8 -15.14 -13.39 10.90
CA TYR A 8 -16.32 -12.88 10.21
C TYR A 8 -17.02 -11.82 11.05
N VAL A 9 -17.10 -10.58 10.56
CA VAL A 9 -17.55 -9.42 11.34
C VAL A 9 -18.72 -8.74 10.64
N THR A 10 -19.91 -8.86 11.21
CA THR A 10 -21.09 -8.12 10.72
C THR A 10 -21.23 -6.79 11.45
N MET A 11 -21.61 -5.74 10.74
CA MET A 11 -21.64 -4.38 11.26
C MET A 11 -22.83 -3.60 10.72
N GLN A 12 -23.52 -2.94 11.65
CA GLN A 12 -24.56 -1.96 11.34
C GLN A 12 -24.24 -0.63 12.05
N PRO A 13 -23.83 0.42 11.31
CA PRO A 13 -23.75 1.77 11.87
C PRO A 13 -25.11 2.20 12.43
N LYS A 14 -25.11 2.73 13.66
CA LYS A 14 -26.33 3.25 14.30
C LYS A 14 -26.81 4.52 13.58
N PRO A 15 -28.12 4.83 13.64
CA PRO A 15 -28.63 6.11 13.17
C PRO A 15 -27.86 7.27 13.82
N GLY A 16 -27.30 8.16 13.00
CA GLY A 16 -26.51 9.31 13.46
C GLY A 16 -25.01 9.22 13.19
N LEU A 17 -24.44 8.01 13.02
CA LEU A 17 -23.04 7.87 12.60
C LEU A 17 -22.90 8.12 11.09
N PRO A 18 -22.19 9.16 10.63
CA PRO A 18 -21.99 9.38 9.20
C PRO A 18 -21.24 8.21 8.57
N LEU A 19 -21.70 7.72 7.41
CA LEU A 19 -21.04 6.62 6.71
C LEU A 19 -19.58 6.95 6.34
N ALA A 20 -19.27 8.22 6.05
CA ALA A 20 -17.90 8.65 5.83
C ALA A 20 -17.01 8.40 7.05
N GLN A 21 -17.47 8.73 8.26
CA GLN A 21 -16.74 8.48 9.50
C GLN A 21 -16.56 6.98 9.75
N PHE A 22 -17.61 6.18 9.53
CA PHE A 22 -17.54 4.73 9.63
C PHE A 22 -16.54 4.13 8.64
N HIS A 23 -16.58 4.56 7.37
CA HIS A 23 -15.68 4.06 6.34
C HIS A 23 -14.25 4.49 6.58
N ASP A 24 -14.01 5.76 6.90
CA ASP A 24 -12.69 6.30 7.19
C ASP A 24 -12.04 5.57 8.38
N TRP A 25 -12.75 5.42 9.51
CA TRP A 25 -12.24 4.65 10.65
C TRP A 25 -11.88 3.22 10.25
N TYR A 26 -12.76 2.55 9.50
CA TYR A 26 -12.50 1.16 9.18
C TYR A 26 -11.35 1.00 8.15
N ASN A 27 -11.28 1.90 7.17
CA ASN A 27 -10.37 1.80 6.03
C ASN A 27 -8.97 2.35 6.33
N ASN A 28 -8.87 3.37 7.18
CA ASN A 28 -7.61 4.04 7.49
C ASN A 28 -7.07 3.72 8.88
N GLU A 29 -7.85 3.14 9.79
CA GLU A 29 -7.38 2.73 11.12
C GLU A 29 -7.61 1.24 11.38
N HIS A 30 -8.86 0.80 11.47
CA HIS A 30 -9.22 -0.53 11.97
C HIS A 30 -8.66 -1.68 11.12
N GLY A 31 -8.83 -1.59 9.80
CA GLY A 31 -8.37 -2.58 8.84
C GLY A 31 -6.85 -2.64 8.77
N PRO A 32 -6.15 -1.55 8.40
CA PRO A 32 -4.69 -1.53 8.26
C PRO A 32 -3.94 -2.05 9.49
N ILE A 33 -4.38 -1.71 10.71
CA ILE A 33 -3.75 -2.20 11.95
C ILE A 33 -3.77 -3.74 12.04
N ARG A 34 -4.80 -4.41 11.53
CA ARG A 34 -4.86 -5.88 11.49
C ARG A 34 -3.92 -6.44 10.41
N LEU A 35 -3.89 -5.80 9.25
CA LEU A 35 -3.08 -6.26 8.12
C LEU A 35 -1.58 -6.04 8.34
N ARG A 36 -1.19 -5.25 9.35
CA ARG A 36 0.20 -5.13 9.83
C ARG A 36 0.69 -6.34 10.63
N ILE A 37 -0.15 -7.33 10.87
CA ILE A 37 0.15 -8.55 11.61
C ILE A 37 -0.02 -9.75 10.65
N PRO A 38 0.83 -9.87 9.61
CA PRO A 38 0.67 -10.85 8.53
C PRO A 38 0.80 -12.30 9.03
N GLU A 39 1.38 -12.52 10.20
CA GLU A 39 1.41 -13.82 10.85
C GLU A 39 0.03 -14.27 11.33
N ILE A 40 -0.94 -13.35 11.51
CA ILE A 40 -2.33 -13.65 11.88
C ILE A 40 -3.26 -13.54 10.68
N PHE A 41 -3.20 -12.44 9.93
CA PHE A 41 -4.15 -12.14 8.86
C PHE A 41 -3.46 -12.13 7.50
N THR A 42 -3.94 -12.94 6.56
CA THR A 42 -3.42 -12.94 5.18
C THR A 42 -4.11 -11.92 4.29
N ASN A 43 -5.35 -11.59 4.61
CA ASN A 43 -6.12 -10.57 3.90
C ASN A 43 -7.15 -9.90 4.82
N GLY A 44 -7.84 -8.91 4.29
CA GLY A 44 -9.07 -8.44 4.87
C GLY A 44 -9.91 -7.69 3.84
N LEU A 45 -11.21 -7.99 3.87
CA LEU A 45 -12.12 -7.69 2.78
C LEU A 45 -13.39 -7.08 3.34
N ARG A 46 -13.92 -6.04 2.70
CA ARG A 46 -15.22 -5.44 3.06
C ARG A 46 -16.26 -5.67 1.98
N TYR A 47 -17.44 -6.07 2.44
CA TYR A 47 -18.59 -6.30 1.62
C TYR A 47 -19.79 -5.48 2.11
N ARG A 48 -20.65 -5.12 1.16
CA ARG A 48 -21.95 -4.47 1.41
C ARG A 48 -23.06 -5.44 1.06
N ALA A 49 -24.06 -5.55 1.92
CA ALA A 49 -25.23 -6.38 1.69
C ALA A 49 -25.96 -5.93 0.41
N THR A 50 -26.43 -6.90 -0.38
CA THR A 50 -27.17 -6.69 -1.63
C THR A 50 -28.59 -7.25 -1.55
N ASP A 51 -28.93 -7.91 -0.45
CA ASP A 51 -30.25 -8.46 -0.15
C ASP A 51 -31.23 -7.44 0.47
N GLY A 52 -30.75 -6.24 0.80
CA GLY A 52 -31.55 -5.20 1.46
C GLY A 52 -31.69 -5.37 2.97
N GLU A 53 -31.04 -6.38 3.56
CA GLU A 53 -31.16 -6.73 4.96
C GLU A 53 -30.03 -6.14 5.82
N GLN A 54 -30.28 -6.01 7.13
CA GLN A 54 -29.26 -5.68 8.11
C GLN A 54 -28.64 -6.95 8.74
N PRO A 55 -27.38 -6.91 9.21
CA PRO A 55 -26.42 -5.80 9.11
C PRO A 55 -25.99 -5.52 7.66
N THR A 56 -25.84 -4.24 7.31
CA THR A 56 -25.51 -3.80 5.95
C THR A 56 -24.06 -4.08 5.55
N PHE A 57 -23.13 -4.14 6.50
CA PHE A 57 -21.71 -4.30 6.21
C PHE A 57 -21.15 -5.58 6.80
N LEU A 58 -20.25 -6.19 6.05
CA LEU A 58 -19.47 -7.35 6.45
C LEU A 58 -17.99 -7.02 6.25
N ALA A 59 -17.16 -7.40 7.21
CA ALA A 59 -15.73 -7.55 7.01
C ALA A 59 -15.33 -8.99 7.31
N VAL A 60 -14.49 -9.55 6.48
CA VAL A 60 -13.89 -10.87 6.70
C VAL A 60 -12.38 -10.76 6.64
N TYR A 61 -11.72 -11.53 7.47
CA TYR A 61 -10.27 -11.67 7.48
C TYR A 61 -9.94 -13.15 7.49
N ASP A 62 -9.15 -13.59 6.52
CA ASP A 62 -8.61 -14.95 6.54
C ASP A 62 -7.49 -15.02 7.58
N VAL A 63 -7.58 -16.03 8.45
CA VAL A 63 -6.73 -16.19 9.62
C VAL A 63 -5.84 -17.40 9.42
N THR A 64 -4.53 -17.20 9.52
CA THR A 64 -3.53 -18.25 9.30
C THR A 64 -3.71 -19.44 10.24
N ARG A 65 -3.99 -19.16 11.52
CA ARG A 65 -4.27 -20.14 12.59
C ARG A 65 -5.23 -19.53 13.61
N MET A 66 -6.36 -20.18 13.90
CA MET A 66 -7.38 -19.62 14.79
C MET A 66 -6.88 -19.34 16.21
N SER A 67 -5.94 -20.13 16.72
CA SER A 67 -5.31 -19.88 18.04
C SER A 67 -4.54 -18.57 18.12
N HIS A 68 -4.16 -17.96 16.99
CA HIS A 68 -3.53 -16.63 17.01
C HIS A 68 -4.46 -15.54 17.54
N LEU A 69 -5.78 -15.72 17.42
CA LEU A 69 -6.78 -14.77 17.92
C LEU A 69 -6.93 -14.79 19.46
N GLU A 70 -6.27 -15.74 20.13
CA GLU A 70 -6.19 -15.81 21.60
C GLU A 70 -4.87 -15.23 22.13
N THR A 71 -3.95 -14.85 21.24
CA THR A 71 -2.63 -14.34 21.64
C THR A 71 -2.68 -12.88 22.06
N PRO A 72 -1.78 -12.43 22.95
CA PRO A 72 -1.66 -11.01 23.29
C PRO A 72 -1.50 -10.10 22.06
N THR A 73 -0.81 -10.55 21.01
CA THR A 73 -0.64 -9.80 19.75
C THR A 73 -1.98 -9.35 19.16
N TYR A 74 -2.97 -10.23 19.10
CA TYR A 74 -4.31 -9.86 18.63
C TYR A 74 -5.16 -9.20 19.72
N LEU A 75 -5.14 -9.72 20.95
CA LEU A 75 -5.99 -9.23 22.03
C LEU A 75 -5.69 -7.76 22.39
N THR A 76 -4.43 -7.35 22.30
CA THR A 76 -3.99 -5.97 22.58
C THR A 76 -4.51 -4.96 21.57
N LEU A 77 -4.82 -5.36 20.32
CA LEU A 77 -5.48 -4.47 19.35
C LEU A 77 -6.78 -3.87 19.90
N ARG A 78 -7.48 -4.63 20.76
CA ARG A 78 -8.73 -4.20 21.38
C ARG A 78 -8.48 -3.44 22.68
N ALA A 79 -7.50 -3.87 23.46
CA ALA A 79 -7.15 -3.24 24.73
C ALA A 79 -6.55 -1.84 24.55
N ASN A 80 -5.82 -1.63 23.45
CA ASN A 80 -5.05 -0.41 23.19
C ASN A 80 -5.64 0.41 22.02
N ARG A 81 -6.96 0.37 21.85
CA ARG A 81 -7.64 1.17 20.82
C ARG A 81 -7.38 2.65 21.02
N SER A 82 -7.29 3.39 19.92
CA SER A 82 -7.28 4.85 19.99
C SER A 82 -8.62 5.38 20.55
N PRO A 83 -8.64 6.63 21.04
CA PRO A 83 -9.89 7.29 21.41
C PRO A 83 -10.92 7.30 20.28
N ARG A 84 -10.48 7.53 19.04
CA ARG A 84 -11.33 7.51 17.84
C ARG A 84 -11.96 6.14 17.60
N GLU A 85 -11.17 5.07 17.66
CA GLU A 85 -11.71 3.72 17.45
C GLU A 85 -12.73 3.39 18.56
N ALA A 86 -12.43 3.73 19.81
CA ALA A 86 -13.35 3.51 20.92
C ALA A 86 -14.69 4.27 20.73
N GLU A 87 -14.63 5.54 20.31
CA GLU A 87 -15.81 6.36 20.05
C GLU A 87 -16.63 5.85 18.86
N THR A 88 -15.96 5.53 17.74
CA THR A 88 -16.64 5.12 16.51
C THR A 88 -17.26 3.73 16.67
N ILE A 89 -16.54 2.77 17.26
CA ILE A 89 -17.05 1.41 17.42
C ILE A 89 -18.23 1.32 18.39
N ALA A 90 -18.32 2.21 19.38
CA ALA A 90 -19.47 2.30 20.29
C ALA A 90 -20.79 2.67 19.55
N GLN A 91 -20.65 3.28 18.37
CA GLN A 91 -21.76 3.69 17.50
C GLN A 91 -22.05 2.69 16.38
N VAL A 92 -21.45 1.48 16.43
CA VAL A 92 -21.67 0.41 15.45
C VAL A 92 -22.14 -0.85 16.17
N ASP A 93 -23.26 -1.41 15.75
CA ASP A 93 -23.68 -2.73 16.18
C ASP A 93 -22.79 -3.77 15.48
N VAL A 94 -21.77 -4.24 16.19
CA VAL A 94 -20.75 -5.15 15.68
C VAL A 94 -20.89 -6.53 16.31
N LYS A 95 -20.98 -7.56 15.48
CA LYS A 95 -20.89 -8.96 15.91
C LYS A 95 -19.72 -9.64 15.23
N ARG A 96 -18.96 -10.40 16.01
CA ARG A 96 -17.80 -11.15 15.54
C ARG A 96 -18.11 -12.62 15.69
N TYR A 97 -17.71 -13.37 14.68
CA TYR A 97 -17.85 -14.81 14.64
C TYR A 97 -16.53 -15.40 14.17
N PHE A 98 -16.14 -16.52 14.77
CA PHE A 98 -14.92 -17.23 14.41
C PHE A 98 -15.28 -18.57 13.75
N PHE A 99 -14.74 -18.83 12.58
CA PHE A 99 -15.04 -20.04 11.82
C PHE A 99 -13.76 -20.78 11.41
N ASP A 100 -13.72 -22.09 11.63
CA ASP A 100 -12.70 -22.98 11.09
C ASP A 100 -13.06 -23.40 9.65
N VAL A 101 -12.08 -23.45 8.76
CA VAL A 101 -12.27 -24.02 7.41
C VAL A 101 -12.40 -25.54 7.54
N VAL A 102 -13.50 -26.10 7.04
CA VAL A 102 -13.73 -27.56 6.96
C VAL A 102 -13.29 -28.09 5.61
N SER A 103 -13.73 -27.46 4.52
CA SER A 103 -13.33 -27.78 3.16
C SER A 103 -13.44 -26.56 2.25
N GLU A 104 -12.64 -26.56 1.17
CA GLU A 104 -12.61 -25.50 0.18
C GLU A 104 -12.52 -26.11 -1.22
N LYS A 105 -13.17 -25.48 -2.19
CA LYS A 105 -13.02 -25.77 -3.61
C LYS A 105 -12.93 -24.47 -4.39
N THR A 106 -12.00 -24.41 -5.33
CA THR A 106 -11.73 -23.24 -6.17
C THR A 106 -11.90 -23.57 -7.65
N ALA A 107 -12.23 -22.55 -8.44
CA ALA A 107 -12.18 -22.63 -9.89
C ALA A 107 -10.71 -22.62 -10.36
N PRO A 108 -10.38 -23.21 -11.52
CA PRO A 108 -9.04 -23.09 -12.11
C PRO A 108 -8.60 -21.64 -12.36
N SER A 109 -9.55 -20.73 -12.58
CA SER A 109 -9.32 -19.29 -12.76
C SER A 109 -9.27 -18.50 -11.45
N PHE A 110 -9.44 -19.14 -10.29
CA PHE A 110 -9.44 -18.45 -9.01
C PHE A 110 -8.07 -17.87 -8.70
N ARG A 111 -8.07 -16.60 -8.28
CA ARG A 111 -6.93 -15.94 -7.66
C ARG A 111 -7.40 -15.35 -6.33
N PRO A 112 -6.59 -15.43 -5.26
CA PRO A 112 -6.91 -14.76 -3.99
C PRO A 112 -7.23 -13.29 -4.20
N ILE A 113 -8.25 -12.77 -3.50
CA ILE A 113 -8.79 -11.42 -3.74
C ILE A 113 -7.73 -10.35 -3.45
N GLU A 114 -6.87 -10.58 -2.46
CA GLU A 114 -5.74 -9.72 -2.13
C GLU A 114 -4.71 -9.57 -3.25
N GLU A 115 -4.60 -10.54 -4.16
CA GLU A 115 -3.70 -10.49 -5.32
C GLU A 115 -4.33 -9.78 -6.54
N LEU A 116 -5.63 -9.55 -6.52
CA LEU A 116 -6.33 -8.80 -7.56
C LEU A 116 -6.08 -7.30 -7.37
N THR A 117 -6.10 -6.55 -8.47
CA THR A 117 -6.25 -5.09 -8.40
C THR A 117 -7.62 -4.73 -7.83
N ASP A 118 -7.77 -3.52 -7.29
CA ASP A 118 -9.06 -3.09 -6.75
C ASP A 118 -10.18 -3.10 -7.80
N ASP A 119 -9.87 -2.79 -9.07
CA ASP A 119 -10.85 -2.83 -10.17
C ASP A 119 -11.28 -4.27 -10.53
N GLU A 120 -10.37 -5.24 -10.44
CA GLU A 120 -10.69 -6.66 -10.65
C GLU A 120 -11.50 -7.24 -9.49
N ALA A 121 -11.22 -6.79 -8.26
CA ALA A 121 -11.85 -7.29 -7.04
C ALA A 121 -13.25 -6.68 -6.82
N GLU A 122 -13.43 -5.39 -7.10
CA GLU A 122 -14.68 -4.66 -6.83
C GLU A 122 -15.88 -5.31 -7.53
N GLY A 123 -16.92 -5.62 -6.75
CA GLY A 123 -18.13 -6.24 -7.26
C GLY A 123 -18.14 -7.76 -7.28
N ILE A 124 -17.08 -8.44 -6.83
CA ILE A 124 -17.14 -9.88 -6.52
C ILE A 124 -18.31 -10.12 -5.57
N GLN A 125 -19.18 -11.07 -5.95
CA GLN A 125 -20.39 -11.39 -5.22
C GLN A 125 -20.12 -12.50 -4.21
N LEU A 126 -20.63 -12.33 -3.00
CA LEU A 126 -20.56 -13.28 -1.91
C LEU A 126 -21.97 -13.77 -1.57
N VAL A 127 -22.21 -15.07 -1.66
CA VAL A 127 -23.43 -15.70 -1.14
C VAL A 127 -23.07 -16.49 0.10
N VAL A 128 -23.64 -16.11 1.23
CA VAL A 128 -23.37 -16.73 2.52
C VAL A 128 -24.63 -17.43 2.99
N ASN A 129 -24.57 -18.73 3.27
CA ASN A 129 -25.64 -19.43 3.98
C ASN A 129 -25.15 -19.87 5.36
N GLU A 130 -25.93 -19.51 6.37
CA GLU A 130 -25.76 -19.96 7.74
C GLU A 130 -26.75 -21.09 8.01
N THR A 131 -26.27 -22.19 8.56
CA THR A 131 -27.08 -23.37 8.85
C THR A 131 -26.78 -23.89 10.26
N THR A 132 -27.81 -24.27 11.00
CA THR A 132 -27.67 -25.11 12.19
C THR A 132 -28.40 -26.42 12.00
N LEU A 133 -27.85 -27.49 12.56
CA LEU A 133 -28.38 -28.85 12.39
C LEU A 133 -29.28 -29.25 13.56
N LYS A 134 -30.18 -30.20 13.33
CA LYS A 134 -31.10 -30.68 14.37
C LYS A 134 -30.42 -31.54 15.43
N SER A 135 -29.34 -32.24 15.07
CA SER A 135 -28.61 -33.13 15.95
C SER A 135 -27.16 -33.30 15.51
N ALA A 136 -26.31 -33.89 16.38
CA ALA A 136 -24.92 -34.19 16.05
C ALA A 136 -24.81 -35.26 14.96
N GLU A 137 -25.74 -36.22 14.91
CA GLU A 137 -25.79 -37.28 13.89
C GLU A 137 -26.09 -36.71 12.50
N SER A 138 -26.76 -35.55 12.43
CA SER A 138 -27.05 -34.86 11.16
C SER A 138 -25.80 -34.25 10.51
N GLU A 139 -24.71 -34.07 11.24
CA GLU A 139 -23.46 -33.47 10.72
C GLU A 139 -22.85 -34.30 9.60
N ALA A 140 -22.76 -35.62 9.80
CA ALA A 140 -22.13 -36.50 8.83
C ALA A 140 -22.87 -36.47 7.47
N GLU A 141 -24.19 -36.54 7.51
CA GLU A 141 -25.03 -36.55 6.30
C GLU A 141 -25.06 -35.17 5.62
N TYR A 142 -25.14 -34.08 6.40
CA TYR A 142 -25.06 -32.72 5.86
C TYR A 142 -23.73 -32.45 5.16
N LYS A 143 -22.61 -32.83 5.79
CA LYS A 143 -21.27 -32.68 5.20
C LYS A 143 -21.13 -33.50 3.93
N LYS A 144 -21.58 -34.76 3.97
CA LYS A 144 -21.52 -35.67 2.81
C LYS A 144 -22.27 -35.11 1.61
N TRP A 145 -23.53 -34.71 1.81
CA TRP A 145 -24.32 -34.07 0.76
C TRP A 145 -23.63 -32.82 0.20
N PHE A 146 -23.12 -31.95 1.08
CA PHE A 146 -22.52 -30.69 0.65
C PHE A 146 -21.28 -30.92 -0.23
N GLU A 147 -20.43 -31.88 0.14
CA GLU A 147 -19.17 -32.18 -0.56
C GLU A 147 -19.37 -33.02 -1.82
N GLU A 148 -20.21 -34.05 -1.77
CA GLU A 148 -20.38 -35.00 -2.88
C GLU A 148 -21.34 -34.50 -3.97
N GLU A 149 -22.35 -33.68 -3.62
CA GLU A 149 -23.35 -33.17 -4.56
C GLU A 149 -23.33 -31.65 -4.69
N HIS A 150 -23.62 -30.93 -3.60
CA HIS A 150 -24.03 -29.53 -3.70
C HIS A 150 -22.92 -28.62 -4.22
N MET A 151 -21.71 -28.75 -3.67
CA MET A 151 -20.55 -27.96 -4.10
C MET A 151 -20.15 -28.25 -5.56
N GLY A 152 -20.38 -29.48 -6.05
CA GLY A 152 -20.18 -29.84 -7.45
C GLY A 152 -21.17 -29.16 -8.39
N LEU A 153 -22.42 -29.00 -7.98
CA LEU A 153 -23.46 -28.30 -8.75
C LEU A 153 -23.24 -26.78 -8.75
N LEU A 154 -22.90 -26.20 -7.60
CA LEU A 154 -22.57 -24.77 -7.52
C LEU A 154 -21.36 -24.40 -8.38
N ALA A 155 -20.37 -25.27 -8.48
CA ALA A 155 -19.19 -25.06 -9.31
C ALA A 155 -19.49 -25.00 -10.82
N LYS A 156 -20.69 -25.40 -11.25
CA LYS A 156 -21.13 -25.28 -12.66
C LYS A 156 -21.75 -23.93 -12.97
N VAL A 157 -22.11 -23.14 -11.95
CA VAL A 157 -22.73 -21.82 -12.14
C VAL A 157 -21.71 -20.90 -12.81
N PRO A 158 -22.05 -20.25 -13.95
CA PRO A 158 -21.14 -19.34 -14.62
C PRO A 158 -20.57 -18.26 -13.68
N GLY A 159 -19.27 -18.02 -13.75
CA GLY A 159 -18.59 -17.06 -12.88
C GLY A 159 -18.35 -17.54 -11.45
N TRP A 160 -18.60 -18.81 -11.11
CA TRP A 160 -18.19 -19.38 -9.82
C TRP A 160 -16.66 -19.31 -9.65
N LEU A 161 -16.21 -18.81 -8.50
CA LEU A 161 -14.79 -18.62 -8.19
C LEU A 161 -14.33 -19.57 -7.09
N ARG A 162 -15.09 -19.63 -5.99
CA ARG A 162 -14.70 -20.40 -4.81
C ARG A 162 -15.93 -20.78 -3.97
N THR A 163 -15.84 -21.90 -3.28
CA THR A 163 -16.74 -22.25 -2.18
C THR A 163 -15.94 -22.72 -0.98
N ARG A 164 -16.24 -22.15 0.18
CA ARG A 164 -15.70 -22.56 1.48
C ARG A 164 -16.83 -23.07 2.35
N PHE A 165 -16.64 -24.25 2.91
CA PHE A 165 -17.49 -24.83 3.93
C PHE A 165 -16.77 -24.71 5.27
N MET A 166 -17.42 -24.08 6.24
CA MET A 166 -16.81 -23.68 7.50
C MET A 166 -17.75 -24.02 8.65
N LYS A 167 -17.20 -24.10 9.87
CA LYS A 167 -17.98 -24.31 11.08
C LYS A 167 -17.49 -23.43 12.22
N THR A 168 -18.36 -23.12 13.19
CA THR A 168 -17.98 -22.36 14.39
C THR A 168 -16.68 -22.90 14.97
N SER A 169 -15.73 -22.01 15.21
CA SER A 169 -14.41 -22.40 15.68
C SER A 169 -14.45 -22.84 17.14
N THR A 170 -13.53 -23.72 17.54
CA THR A 170 -13.43 -24.19 18.93
C THR A 170 -13.06 -23.08 19.92
N ILE A 171 -12.58 -21.93 19.45
CA ILE A 171 -12.30 -20.75 20.30
C ILE A 171 -13.57 -19.97 20.66
N GLU A 172 -14.72 -20.29 20.05
CA GLU A 172 -16.02 -19.76 20.44
C GLU A 172 -16.58 -20.54 21.64
N ASN A 173 -17.06 -19.83 22.65
CA ASN A 173 -17.58 -20.42 23.89
C ASN A 173 -19.12 -20.48 23.94
N GLU A 174 -19.81 -20.28 22.81
CA GLU A 174 -21.27 -20.11 22.77
C GLU A 174 -22.08 -21.42 22.63
N GLY A 175 -21.41 -22.59 22.60
CA GLY A 175 -22.06 -23.91 22.69
C GLY A 175 -22.97 -24.32 21.52
N ARG A 176 -23.15 -23.46 20.50
CA ARG A 176 -23.96 -23.73 19.30
C ARG A 176 -23.07 -23.83 18.06
N THR A 177 -23.07 -25.00 17.42
CA THR A 177 -22.38 -25.19 16.13
C THR A 177 -23.18 -24.59 14.99
N ILE A 178 -22.59 -23.62 14.31
CA ILE A 178 -23.08 -23.00 13.09
C ILE A 178 -22.19 -23.48 11.95
N TYR A 179 -22.82 -23.88 10.84
CA TYR A 179 -22.14 -24.16 9.59
C TYR A 179 -22.32 -22.97 8.66
N LEU A 180 -21.21 -22.47 8.13
CA LEU A 180 -21.19 -21.37 7.20
C LEU A 180 -20.71 -21.88 5.84
N SER A 181 -21.55 -21.71 4.82
CA SER A 181 -21.16 -21.93 3.43
C SER A 181 -21.01 -20.58 2.74
N ILE A 182 -19.84 -20.33 2.19
CA ILE A 182 -19.50 -19.07 1.53
C ILE A 182 -19.17 -19.39 0.09
N HIS A 183 -19.89 -18.74 -0.82
CA HIS A 183 -19.73 -18.91 -2.25
C HIS A 183 -19.34 -17.57 -2.87
N GLU A 184 -18.19 -17.56 -3.55
CA GLU A 184 -17.66 -16.39 -4.22
C GLU A 184 -17.90 -16.54 -5.72
N TYR A 185 -18.44 -15.48 -6.33
CA TYR A 185 -18.72 -15.39 -7.76
C TYR A 185 -18.14 -14.11 -8.32
N ALA A 186 -17.68 -14.17 -9.57
CA ALA A 186 -17.26 -13.00 -10.33
C ALA A 186 -18.39 -11.97 -10.44
N LYS A 187 -18.06 -10.72 -10.74
CA LYS A 187 -19.03 -9.62 -10.88
C LYS A 187 -20.12 -9.95 -11.91
N GLN A 188 -19.73 -10.48 -13.07
CA GLN A 188 -20.65 -11.10 -14.02
C GLN A 188 -20.71 -12.61 -13.74
N ASN A 189 -21.88 -13.11 -13.40
CA ASN A 189 -22.09 -14.50 -13.03
C ASN A 189 -23.50 -14.98 -13.39
N GLY A 190 -23.74 -16.28 -13.24
CA GLY A 190 -25.00 -16.96 -13.54
C GLY A 190 -25.91 -17.18 -12.33
N LEU A 191 -25.75 -16.44 -11.23
CA LEU A 191 -26.65 -16.57 -10.08
C LEU A 191 -28.10 -16.30 -10.50
N GLY A 192 -28.98 -17.24 -10.15
CA GLY A 192 -30.40 -17.22 -10.52
C GLY A 192 -30.71 -17.95 -11.85
N GLY A 193 -29.68 -18.26 -12.65
CA GLY A 193 -29.81 -19.01 -13.90
C GLY A 193 -30.02 -20.51 -13.72
N PRO A 194 -30.10 -21.27 -14.84
CA PRO A 194 -30.46 -22.70 -14.83
C PRO A 194 -29.55 -23.57 -13.96
N GLU A 195 -28.23 -23.35 -13.99
CA GLU A 195 -27.27 -24.11 -13.19
C GLU A 195 -27.44 -23.84 -11.69
N HIS A 196 -27.75 -22.59 -11.33
CA HIS A 196 -28.02 -22.23 -9.94
C HIS A 196 -29.33 -22.87 -9.47
N GLN A 197 -30.39 -22.87 -10.29
CA GLN A 197 -31.64 -23.56 -9.98
C GLN A 197 -31.43 -25.08 -9.84
N ALA A 198 -30.65 -25.69 -10.74
CA ALA A 198 -30.32 -27.11 -10.67
C ALA A 198 -29.62 -27.49 -9.35
N SER A 199 -28.76 -26.61 -8.81
CA SER A 199 -28.11 -26.82 -7.51
C SER A 199 -29.07 -26.79 -6.32
N MET A 200 -30.28 -26.26 -6.52
CA MET A 200 -31.29 -26.02 -5.48
C MET A 200 -32.49 -26.97 -5.57
N SER A 201 -32.54 -27.86 -6.57
CA SER A 201 -33.72 -28.71 -6.86
C SER A 201 -33.43 -30.21 -6.82
N THR A 202 -32.36 -30.64 -6.13
CA THR A 202 -32.06 -32.07 -5.98
C THR A 202 -32.87 -32.70 -4.85
N LYS A 203 -33.24 -33.97 -5.03
CA LYS A 203 -33.96 -34.74 -3.98
C LYS A 203 -33.15 -34.82 -2.69
N TRP A 204 -31.82 -34.98 -2.78
CA TRP A 204 -30.95 -35.08 -1.61
C TRP A 204 -30.90 -33.74 -0.86
N ARG A 205 -30.84 -32.61 -1.57
CA ARG A 205 -30.93 -31.28 -0.95
C ARG A 205 -32.24 -31.10 -0.19
N ASP A 206 -33.36 -31.53 -0.76
CA ASP A 206 -34.68 -31.40 -0.13
C ASP A 206 -34.79 -32.28 1.12
N ASP A 207 -34.27 -33.51 1.06
CA ASP A 207 -34.14 -34.41 2.22
C ASP A 207 -33.29 -33.78 3.34
N ILE A 208 -32.09 -33.28 3.00
CA ILE A 208 -31.22 -32.56 3.94
C ILE A 208 -31.94 -31.38 4.59
N ALA A 209 -32.62 -30.55 3.78
CA ALA A 209 -33.32 -29.38 4.28
C ALA A 209 -34.48 -29.75 5.22
N GLN A 210 -35.22 -30.82 4.91
CA GLN A 210 -36.36 -31.26 5.70
C GLN A 210 -35.94 -32.00 6.97
N ASN A 211 -34.95 -32.88 6.88
CA ASN A 211 -34.66 -33.88 7.91
C ASN A 211 -33.48 -33.48 8.81
N HIS A 212 -32.47 -32.78 8.29
CA HIS A 212 -31.21 -32.54 8.99
C HIS A 212 -30.99 -31.08 9.43
N ILE A 213 -31.53 -30.11 8.69
CA ILE A 213 -31.40 -28.68 9.00
C ILE A 213 -32.43 -28.24 10.04
N ALA A 214 -31.98 -27.56 11.09
CA ALA A 214 -32.83 -26.92 12.10
C ALA A 214 -33.17 -25.48 11.72
N THR A 215 -32.17 -24.68 11.36
CA THR A 215 -32.36 -23.31 10.87
C THR A 215 -31.44 -23.03 9.70
N LYS A 216 -31.90 -22.19 8.76
CA LYS A 216 -31.11 -21.73 7.63
C LYS A 216 -31.40 -20.26 7.38
N SER A 217 -30.34 -19.49 7.15
CA SER A 217 -30.44 -18.12 6.64
C SER A 217 -29.52 -17.96 5.43
N ARG A 218 -29.81 -16.97 4.60
CA ARG A 218 -29.02 -16.63 3.43
C ARG A 218 -28.82 -15.12 3.38
N ARG A 219 -27.59 -14.70 3.11
CA ARG A 219 -27.22 -13.31 2.89
C ARG A 219 -26.44 -13.19 1.58
N THR A 220 -26.59 -12.07 0.89
CA THR A 220 -25.77 -11.77 -0.29
C THR A 220 -25.05 -10.46 -0.12
N TYR A 221 -23.79 -10.40 -0.56
CA TYR A 221 -22.96 -9.22 -0.45
C TYR A 221 -22.15 -8.96 -1.72
N SER A 222 -21.73 -7.72 -1.92
CA SER A 222 -20.80 -7.29 -2.96
C SER A 222 -19.56 -6.72 -2.33
N LEU A 223 -18.37 -7.18 -2.76
CA LEU A 223 -17.09 -6.62 -2.33
C LEU A 223 -16.99 -5.16 -2.79
N PHE A 224 -16.56 -4.27 -1.90
CA PHE A 224 -16.34 -2.86 -2.24
C PHE A 224 -15.00 -2.30 -1.72
N TYR A 225 -14.26 -3.05 -0.90
CA TYR A 225 -12.95 -2.60 -0.41
C TYR A 225 -12.06 -3.77 -0.03
N VAL A 226 -10.78 -3.66 -0.36
CA VAL A 226 -9.71 -4.61 0.04
C VAL A 226 -8.67 -3.84 0.85
N PHE A 227 -8.35 -4.32 2.04
CA PHE A 227 -7.35 -3.68 2.89
C PHE A 227 -5.94 -3.94 2.38
N GLY A 228 -5.07 -2.97 2.63
CA GLY A 228 -3.63 -3.18 2.75
C GLY A 228 -3.18 -2.83 4.18
N PRO A 229 -1.92 -3.10 4.55
CA PRO A 229 -1.36 -2.71 5.84
C PRO A 229 -1.13 -1.19 5.99
N GLY A 230 -1.21 -0.44 4.91
CA GLY A 230 -1.12 1.03 4.89
C GLY A 230 -2.50 1.69 4.70
N PRO A 231 -2.86 2.69 5.52
CA PRO A 231 -4.01 3.57 5.29
C PRO A 231 -3.94 4.27 3.91
N ARG A 232 -5.06 4.37 3.17
CA ARG A 232 -5.02 4.89 1.78
C ARG A 232 -6.30 5.52 1.26
N ASP A 233 -7.38 5.50 2.04
CA ASP A 233 -8.70 5.95 1.62
C ASP A 233 -8.86 7.46 1.84
N LEU A 234 -8.40 8.26 0.88
CA LEU A 234 -8.63 9.71 0.87
C LEU A 234 -10.10 10.07 0.59
N ALA A 235 -10.89 9.19 -0.05
CA ALA A 235 -12.26 9.48 -0.45
C ALA A 235 -13.22 9.56 0.74
N SER A 236 -13.03 8.71 1.75
CA SER A 236 -13.79 8.79 2.99
C SER A 236 -13.29 9.94 3.87
N LEU A 237 -11.97 10.15 3.94
CA LEU A 237 -11.34 11.21 4.73
C LEU A 237 -11.76 12.62 4.29
N ALA A 238 -11.81 12.88 2.97
CA ALA A 238 -12.21 14.17 2.42
C ALA A 238 -13.68 14.57 2.70
N LYS A 239 -14.52 13.59 3.10
CA LYS A 239 -15.92 13.83 3.45
C LYS A 239 -16.12 14.15 4.93
N LEU A 240 -15.05 14.10 5.72
CA LEU A 240 -15.08 14.47 7.13
C LEU A 240 -14.91 15.99 7.30
N PRO A 241 -15.44 16.56 8.39
CA PRO A 241 -15.19 17.94 8.73
C PRO A 241 -13.67 18.17 8.96
N PRO A 242 -13.13 19.35 8.60
CA PRO A 242 -11.73 19.67 8.88
C PRO A 242 -11.39 19.54 10.37
N ALA A 243 -10.23 18.96 10.68
CA ALA A 243 -9.72 18.81 12.03
C ALA A 243 -8.39 19.55 12.17
N GLY A 244 -8.37 20.63 12.96
CA GLY A 244 -7.23 21.56 13.02
C GLY A 244 -5.89 20.90 13.38
N GLN A 245 -5.89 19.91 14.28
CA GLN A 245 -4.67 19.19 14.70
C GLN A 245 -4.48 17.83 14.01
N GLY A 246 -5.37 17.45 13.09
CA GLY A 246 -5.42 16.10 12.54
C GLY A 246 -5.93 15.05 13.52
N ILE A 247 -6.18 13.86 12.99
CA ILE A 247 -6.60 12.67 13.75
C ILE A 247 -5.42 11.72 13.80
N THR A 248 -5.01 11.30 15.00
CA THR A 248 -3.87 10.40 15.19
C THR A 248 -4.31 9.01 15.64
N SER A 249 -3.61 8.00 15.15
CA SER A 249 -3.83 6.59 15.51
C SER A 249 -2.49 5.83 15.57
N ASP A 250 -2.54 4.58 16.02
CA ASP A 250 -1.36 3.69 16.14
C ASP A 250 -0.18 4.33 16.90
N GLY A 251 -0.44 4.86 18.10
CA GLY A 251 0.58 5.52 18.92
C GLY A 251 1.17 6.77 18.27
N ALA A 252 0.35 7.54 17.54
CA ALA A 252 0.72 8.74 16.79
C ALA A 252 1.63 8.51 15.56
N LYS A 253 1.80 7.25 15.13
CA LYS A 253 2.54 6.93 13.90
C LYS A 253 1.71 7.08 12.63
N THR A 254 0.40 7.21 12.76
CA THR A 254 -0.50 7.59 11.67
C THR A 254 -1.16 8.91 12.04
N THR A 255 -1.17 9.85 11.10
CA THR A 255 -1.85 11.14 11.21
C THR A 255 -2.66 11.39 9.95
N GLU A 256 -3.93 11.71 10.12
CA GLU A 256 -4.89 11.97 9.06
C GLU A 256 -5.40 13.40 9.19
N LEU A 257 -5.27 14.21 8.14
CA LEU A 257 -5.85 15.54 8.06
C LEU A 257 -7.12 15.44 7.22
N PRO A 258 -8.33 15.58 7.78
CA PRO A 258 -9.57 15.64 7.01
C PRO A 258 -9.84 17.04 6.43
N GLY A 259 -10.71 17.14 5.43
CA GLY A 259 -11.16 18.39 4.82
C GLY A 259 -10.76 18.49 3.34
N ALA A 260 -10.62 19.72 2.82
CA ALA A 260 -10.33 20.01 1.40
C ALA A 260 -8.86 19.84 0.99
N HIS A 261 -7.98 19.62 1.96
CA HIS A 261 -6.55 19.36 1.76
C HIS A 261 -6.17 18.12 2.54
N GLU A 262 -6.88 17.04 2.27
CA GLU A 262 -6.74 15.81 3.01
C GLU A 262 -5.39 15.12 2.79
N VAL A 263 -4.90 14.55 3.87
CA VAL A 263 -3.58 13.94 3.93
C VAL A 263 -3.64 12.72 4.81
N ILE A 264 -3.04 11.64 4.35
CA ILE A 264 -2.68 10.50 5.18
C ILE A 264 -1.16 10.47 5.30
N SER A 265 -0.65 10.61 6.52
CA SER A 265 0.75 10.35 6.86
C SER A 265 0.80 9.08 7.70
N SER A 266 1.51 8.05 7.24
CA SER A 266 1.63 6.78 7.97
C SER A 266 2.92 6.08 7.58
N PHE A 267 3.02 4.78 7.84
CA PHE A 267 4.17 3.97 7.48
C PHE A 267 3.74 2.60 6.97
N VAL A 268 4.64 1.96 6.23
CA VAL A 268 4.59 0.55 5.84
C VAL A 268 5.85 -0.13 6.35
N THR A 269 5.70 -1.34 6.87
CA THR A 269 6.84 -2.18 7.29
C THR A 269 7.16 -3.18 6.19
N THR A 270 8.38 -3.19 5.70
CA THR A 270 8.87 -4.19 4.73
C THR A 270 9.16 -5.52 5.40
N ALA A 271 9.41 -6.57 4.59
CA ALA A 271 9.71 -7.91 5.10
C ALA A 271 10.99 -7.99 5.96
N ASP A 272 11.97 -7.11 5.72
CA ASP A 272 13.19 -6.99 6.54
C ASP A 272 13.00 -6.09 7.78
N GLY A 273 11.76 -5.61 8.02
CA GLY A 273 11.40 -4.81 9.19
C GLY A 273 11.63 -3.32 9.05
N LEU A 274 11.96 -2.81 7.85
CA LEU A 274 12.15 -1.37 7.62
C LEU A 274 10.79 -0.69 7.68
N SER A 275 10.66 0.30 8.57
CA SER A 275 9.52 1.20 8.55
C SER A 275 9.78 2.30 7.51
N ILE A 276 8.93 2.39 6.50
CA ILE A 276 8.95 3.40 5.44
C ILE A 276 7.83 4.40 5.74
N PRO A 277 8.14 5.58 6.28
CA PRO A 277 7.18 6.67 6.39
C PRO A 277 6.75 7.13 5.00
N TYR A 278 5.46 7.35 4.82
CA TYR A 278 4.90 7.89 3.59
C TYR A 278 3.80 8.91 3.88
N ARG A 279 3.51 9.68 2.85
CA ARG A 279 2.46 10.68 2.80
C ARG A 279 1.67 10.52 1.50
N LEU A 280 0.36 10.45 1.61
CA LEU A 280 -0.58 10.35 0.50
C LEU A 280 -1.53 11.55 0.52
N GLU A 281 -1.65 12.26 -0.60
CA GLU A 281 -2.47 13.47 -0.75
C GLU A 281 -2.87 13.72 -2.21
N GLY A 282 -3.69 14.74 -2.48
CA GLY A 282 -4.09 15.11 -3.85
C GLY A 282 -5.45 14.53 -4.20
N ASN A 283 -5.63 13.97 -5.39
CA ASN A 283 -6.94 13.51 -5.82
C ASN A 283 -7.48 12.36 -4.95
N THR A 284 -8.70 12.53 -4.43
CA THR A 284 -9.34 11.59 -3.50
C THR A 284 -9.89 10.34 -4.17
N SER A 285 -10.06 10.35 -5.50
CA SER A 285 -10.61 9.21 -6.23
C SER A 285 -9.75 7.96 -6.01
N PRO A 286 -10.34 6.78 -5.72
CA PRO A 286 -9.59 5.54 -5.67
C PRO A 286 -8.93 5.21 -7.00
N LYS A 287 -9.45 5.74 -8.12
CA LYS A 287 -8.95 5.50 -9.49
C LYS A 287 -8.03 6.60 -10.02
N ALA A 288 -7.68 7.58 -9.18
CA ALA A 288 -6.78 8.65 -9.60
C ALA A 288 -5.40 8.10 -9.99
N PRO A 289 -4.80 8.56 -11.11
CA PRO A 289 -3.41 8.25 -11.44
C PRO A 289 -2.48 8.70 -10.31
N VAL A 290 -1.50 7.86 -9.97
CA VAL A 290 -0.58 8.11 -8.86
C VAL A 290 0.79 8.53 -9.38
N VAL A 291 1.30 9.67 -8.89
CA VAL A 291 2.71 10.06 -9.03
C VAL A 291 3.44 9.81 -7.72
N ALA A 292 4.64 9.25 -7.80
CA ALA A 292 5.51 9.04 -6.64
C ALA A 292 6.89 9.69 -6.79
N PHE A 293 7.57 9.90 -5.67
CA PHE A 293 8.83 10.63 -5.61
C PHE A 293 9.94 9.84 -4.90
N CYS A 294 11.11 9.70 -5.54
CA CYS A 294 12.31 9.10 -4.94
C CYS A 294 13.32 10.19 -4.55
N ASN A 295 13.60 10.33 -3.26
CA ASN A 295 14.40 11.43 -2.72
C ASN A 295 15.90 11.34 -3.08
N SER A 296 16.59 12.48 -2.98
CA SER A 296 18.06 12.47 -2.90
C SER A 296 18.50 11.84 -1.57
N LEU A 297 19.70 11.24 -1.54
CA LEU A 297 20.28 10.79 -0.28
C LEU A 297 20.42 11.99 0.69
N LEU A 298 20.27 11.74 2.00
CA LEU A 298 20.25 12.75 3.08
C LEU A 298 19.01 13.65 3.15
N THR A 299 18.11 13.60 2.16
CA THR A 299 16.88 14.40 2.16
C THR A 299 15.68 13.58 2.64
N SER A 300 14.55 14.25 2.89
CA SER A 300 13.27 13.61 3.18
C SER A 300 12.25 13.88 2.06
N MET A 301 11.09 13.24 2.14
CA MET A 301 9.95 13.49 1.26
C MET A 301 9.53 14.97 1.17
N HIS A 302 9.92 15.79 2.14
CA HIS A 302 9.64 17.23 2.17
C HIS A 302 10.46 18.03 1.15
N MET A 303 11.53 17.46 0.58
CA MET A 303 12.25 18.11 -0.53
C MET A 303 11.35 18.35 -1.75
N TRP A 304 10.23 17.63 -1.83
CA TRP A 304 9.26 17.74 -2.93
C TRP A 304 8.11 18.70 -2.61
N ASP A 305 8.03 19.28 -1.40
CA ASP A 305 6.92 20.16 -1.01
C ASP A 305 6.67 21.29 -2.04
N PRO A 306 7.69 22.04 -2.51
CA PRO A 306 7.49 23.10 -3.51
C PRO A 306 6.86 22.59 -4.81
N LEU A 307 7.31 21.44 -5.32
CA LEU A 307 6.77 20.85 -6.54
C LEU A 307 5.37 20.29 -6.33
N VAL A 308 5.09 19.71 -5.16
CA VAL A 308 3.74 19.22 -4.81
C VAL A 308 2.72 20.35 -4.80
N TYR A 309 3.08 21.55 -4.33
CA TYR A 309 2.19 22.71 -4.42
C TYR A 309 1.84 23.04 -5.87
N ILE A 310 2.82 23.03 -6.77
CA ILE A 310 2.58 23.26 -8.20
C ILE A 310 1.71 22.14 -8.80
N LEU A 311 2.00 20.88 -8.49
CA LEU A 311 1.24 19.74 -9.01
C LEU A 311 -0.23 19.75 -8.57
N LYS A 312 -0.52 20.09 -7.31
CA LYS A 312 -1.90 20.22 -6.83
C LYS A 312 -2.69 21.27 -7.60
N GLU A 313 -2.04 22.35 -8.05
CA GLU A 313 -2.67 23.38 -8.86
C GLU A 313 -2.80 22.97 -10.34
N LYS A 314 -1.72 22.45 -10.93
CA LYS A 314 -1.62 22.21 -12.38
C LYS A 314 -2.15 20.85 -12.82
N ARG A 315 -2.16 19.87 -11.91
CA ARG A 315 -2.57 18.48 -12.15
C ARG A 315 -3.43 17.95 -10.99
N PRO A 316 -4.60 18.56 -10.72
CA PRO A 316 -5.50 18.15 -9.64
C PRO A 316 -6.12 16.75 -9.84
N ASP A 317 -5.93 16.15 -11.02
CA ASP A 317 -6.29 14.76 -11.33
C ASP A 317 -5.35 13.74 -10.66
N LEU A 318 -4.13 14.14 -10.28
CA LEU A 318 -3.13 13.24 -9.70
C LEU A 318 -3.35 13.03 -8.20
N LYS A 319 -3.13 11.78 -7.78
CA LYS A 319 -2.83 11.42 -6.40
C LYS A 319 -1.32 11.37 -6.22
N ILE A 320 -0.84 11.90 -5.10
CA ILE A 320 0.58 12.12 -4.84
C ILE A 320 1.02 11.23 -3.68
N LEU A 321 1.98 10.34 -3.94
CA LEU A 321 2.64 9.51 -2.94
C LEU A 321 4.08 10.02 -2.71
N ARG A 322 4.41 10.38 -1.48
CA ARG A 322 5.79 10.68 -1.08
C ARG A 322 6.20 9.77 0.05
N TYR A 323 7.48 9.46 0.14
CA TYR A 323 7.99 8.57 1.19
C TYR A 323 9.45 8.88 1.50
N ASP A 324 9.87 8.48 2.69
CA ASP A 324 11.28 8.55 3.07
C ASP A 324 11.99 7.25 2.66
N THR A 325 13.06 7.38 1.89
CA THR A 325 13.83 6.24 1.39
C THR A 325 14.65 5.60 2.52
N ARG A 326 14.96 4.30 2.36
CA ARG A 326 15.96 3.60 3.18
C ARG A 326 17.22 4.45 3.35
N GLY A 327 17.67 4.57 4.60
CA GLY A 327 18.83 5.38 4.97
C GLY A 327 18.53 6.82 5.37
N ARG A 328 17.27 7.29 5.25
CA ARG A 328 16.84 8.53 5.90
C ARG A 328 16.77 8.37 7.41
N HIS A 329 16.08 7.33 7.85
CA HIS A 329 15.87 6.98 9.26
C HIS A 329 16.80 5.83 9.67
N ALA A 330 16.73 5.44 10.95
CA ALA A 330 17.39 4.21 11.41
C ALA A 330 16.88 2.99 10.64
N ILE A 331 17.75 2.00 10.45
CA ILE A 331 17.42 0.75 9.75
C ILE A 331 17.36 -0.41 10.74
N PRO A 332 16.47 -1.40 10.54
CA PRO A 332 16.20 -2.46 11.52
C PRO A 332 17.37 -3.45 11.68
N LYS A 333 18.09 -3.71 10.59
CA LYS A 333 19.26 -4.59 10.55
C LYS A 333 20.33 -3.91 9.68
N PRO A 334 21.57 -3.77 10.18
CA PRO A 334 22.66 -3.16 9.43
C PRO A 334 23.13 -4.09 8.31
N GLU A 335 22.43 -4.06 7.18
CA GLU A 335 22.81 -4.74 5.94
C GLU A 335 23.12 -3.69 4.87
N PRO A 336 24.14 -3.92 4.01
CA PRO A 336 24.43 -3.06 2.87
C PRO A 336 23.19 -2.82 2.01
N ALA A 337 22.82 -1.56 1.78
CA ALA A 337 21.80 -1.23 0.81
C ALA A 337 22.37 -1.39 -0.62
N THR A 338 21.54 -1.87 -1.54
CA THR A 338 21.81 -1.86 -2.99
C THR A 338 20.74 -1.01 -3.69
N LEU A 339 21.00 -0.52 -4.90
CA LEU A 339 19.94 0.14 -5.69
C LEU A 339 18.74 -0.79 -5.93
N ASP A 340 18.95 -2.10 -5.99
CA ASP A 340 17.86 -3.07 -6.15
C ASP A 340 16.99 -3.13 -4.90
N LEU A 341 17.60 -3.15 -3.72
CA LEU A 341 16.88 -3.11 -2.45
C LEU A 341 16.08 -1.81 -2.30
N VAL A 342 16.68 -0.66 -2.60
CA VAL A 342 15.98 0.64 -2.53
C VAL A 342 14.81 0.71 -3.52
N ALA A 343 14.94 0.11 -4.71
CA ALA A 343 13.83 0.02 -5.67
C ALA A 343 12.73 -0.96 -5.18
N SER A 344 13.12 -2.07 -4.56
CA SER A 344 12.18 -3.04 -3.99
C SER A 344 11.38 -2.49 -2.80
N ASP A 345 11.97 -1.56 -2.02
CA ASP A 345 11.27 -0.85 -0.94
C ASP A 345 10.07 -0.06 -1.48
N LEU A 346 10.22 0.60 -2.63
CA LEU A 346 9.09 1.26 -3.32
C LEU A 346 8.06 0.24 -3.79
N ALA A 347 8.47 -0.89 -4.37
CA ALA A 347 7.53 -1.93 -4.79
C ALA A 347 6.70 -2.46 -3.60
N ALA A 348 7.35 -2.74 -2.47
CA ALA A 348 6.68 -3.13 -1.23
C ALA A 348 5.71 -2.06 -0.71
N LEU A 349 6.09 -0.77 -0.76
CA LEU A 349 5.20 0.33 -0.42
C LEU A 349 3.97 0.38 -1.34
N LEU A 350 4.16 0.24 -2.66
CA LEU A 350 3.05 0.22 -3.62
C LEU A 350 2.12 -0.98 -3.39
N ASP A 351 2.66 -2.16 -3.10
CA ASP A 351 1.86 -3.36 -2.81
C ASP A 351 1.04 -3.18 -1.52
N ALA A 352 1.66 -2.66 -0.47
CA ALA A 352 1.01 -2.35 0.80
C ALA A 352 -0.12 -1.31 0.67
N LEU A 353 0.01 -0.36 -0.27
CA LEU A 353 -1.00 0.64 -0.60
C LEU A 353 -1.93 0.20 -1.74
N ARG A 354 -1.76 -1.01 -2.26
CA ARG A 354 -2.52 -1.59 -3.38
C ARG A 354 -2.53 -0.68 -4.62
N ILE A 355 -1.38 -0.08 -4.93
CA ILE A 355 -1.16 0.75 -6.12
C ILE A 355 -0.55 -0.15 -7.20
N PRO A 356 -1.34 -0.60 -8.19
CA PRO A 356 -0.85 -1.56 -9.19
C PRO A 356 0.15 -0.93 -10.16
N LYS A 357 0.01 0.37 -10.46
CA LYS A 357 0.87 1.07 -11.41
C LYS A 357 0.93 2.55 -11.08
N LEU A 358 2.14 3.11 -11.15
CA LEU A 358 2.37 4.55 -11.09
C LEU A 358 2.21 5.18 -12.47
N GLU A 359 1.58 6.35 -12.54
CA GLU A 359 1.56 7.19 -13.73
C GLU A 359 2.95 7.77 -13.98
N ALA A 360 3.60 8.27 -12.93
CA ALA A 360 4.96 8.77 -13.01
C ALA A 360 5.75 8.47 -11.73
N LEU A 361 7.05 8.23 -11.90
CA LEU A 361 8.03 8.18 -10.81
C LEU A 361 9.08 9.25 -11.09
N ILE A 362 9.24 10.18 -10.15
CA ILE A 362 10.17 11.31 -10.27
C ILE A 362 11.23 11.15 -9.20
N GLY A 363 12.50 11.09 -9.58
CA GLY A 363 13.59 10.94 -8.62
C GLY A 363 14.80 11.77 -8.98
N VAL A 364 15.59 12.11 -7.96
CA VAL A 364 16.82 12.91 -8.12
C VAL A 364 18.00 12.24 -7.44
N SER A 365 19.20 12.33 -8.05
CA SER A 365 20.44 11.80 -7.47
C SER A 365 20.35 10.29 -7.22
N MET A 366 20.51 9.83 -5.97
CA MET A 366 20.22 8.44 -5.59
C MET A 366 18.82 8.03 -6.03
N GLY A 367 17.81 8.88 -5.80
CA GLY A 367 16.46 8.67 -6.26
C GLY A 367 16.31 8.64 -7.78
N GLY A 368 17.17 9.35 -8.52
CA GLY A 368 17.23 9.29 -9.99
C GLY A 368 17.74 7.94 -10.49
N ALA A 369 18.82 7.44 -9.88
CA ALA A 369 19.33 6.10 -10.15
C ALA A 369 18.32 5.01 -9.74
N THR A 370 17.68 5.14 -8.58
CA THR A 370 16.59 4.25 -8.14
C THR A 370 15.41 4.29 -9.09
N THR A 371 15.02 5.46 -9.59
CA THR A 371 13.90 5.62 -10.53
C THR A 371 14.15 4.88 -11.84
N LEU A 372 15.34 5.04 -12.42
CA LEU A 372 15.74 4.28 -13.61
C LEU A 372 15.84 2.77 -13.32
N ASN A 373 16.39 2.39 -12.17
CA ASN A 373 16.46 0.98 -11.78
C ASN A 373 15.08 0.35 -11.55
N PHE A 374 14.12 1.10 -10.99
CA PHE A 374 12.74 0.66 -10.85
C PHE A 374 12.08 0.45 -12.21
N ALA A 375 12.30 1.36 -13.17
CA ALA A 375 11.82 1.20 -14.55
C ALA A 375 12.39 -0.06 -15.24
N LEU A 376 13.62 -0.45 -14.91
CA LEU A 376 14.27 -1.66 -15.43
C LEU A 376 13.77 -2.95 -14.74
N GLN A 377 13.51 -2.92 -13.43
CA GLN A 377 13.10 -4.09 -12.66
C GLN A 377 11.59 -4.34 -12.70
N TYR A 378 10.79 -3.29 -12.68
CA TYR A 378 9.34 -3.32 -12.56
C TYR A 378 8.66 -2.59 -13.73
N PRO A 379 8.95 -2.92 -15.01
CA PRO A 379 8.46 -2.15 -16.15
C PRO A 379 6.93 -2.17 -16.30
N THR A 380 6.24 -3.13 -15.69
CA THR A 380 4.76 -3.20 -15.69
C THR A 380 4.13 -2.31 -14.62
N ARG A 381 4.90 -1.89 -13.61
CA ARG A 381 4.46 -1.09 -12.45
C ARG A 381 4.63 0.42 -12.65
N LEU A 382 5.19 0.85 -13.78
CA LEU A 382 5.47 2.25 -14.05
C LEU A 382 5.06 2.64 -15.47
N ALA A 383 4.31 3.73 -15.63
CA ALA A 383 3.94 4.26 -16.95
C ALA A 383 5.02 5.16 -17.53
N LYS A 384 5.60 6.06 -16.72
CA LYS A 384 6.66 7.00 -17.14
C LYS A 384 7.65 7.25 -16.00
N PHE A 385 8.89 7.60 -16.33
CA PHE A 385 9.86 8.01 -15.31
C PHE A 385 10.53 9.35 -15.63
N ILE A 386 10.88 10.09 -14.59
CA ILE A 386 11.69 11.31 -14.67
C ILE A 386 12.87 11.15 -13.71
N ALA A 387 14.08 11.04 -14.26
CA ALA A 387 15.29 10.82 -13.47
C ALA A 387 16.21 12.04 -13.57
N CYS A 388 16.52 12.63 -12.41
CA CYS A 388 17.17 13.93 -12.31
C CYS A 388 18.57 13.81 -11.70
N ASP A 389 19.52 14.61 -12.21
CA ASP A 389 20.80 14.91 -11.56
C ASP A 389 21.55 13.66 -11.02
N PHE A 390 21.69 12.63 -11.86
CA PHE A 390 22.25 11.34 -11.47
C PHE A 390 23.19 10.78 -12.54
N ASN A 391 23.90 9.71 -12.19
CA ASN A 391 24.74 8.96 -13.13
C ASN A 391 24.23 7.51 -13.24
N ALA A 392 24.44 6.85 -14.38
CA ALA A 392 24.02 5.46 -14.58
C ALA A 392 24.96 4.43 -13.89
N SER A 393 26.12 4.87 -13.42
CA SER A 393 27.08 4.04 -12.71
C SER A 393 27.88 4.87 -11.70
N SER A 394 28.39 4.24 -10.66
CA SER A 394 29.40 4.84 -9.78
C SER A 394 30.82 4.34 -10.07
N SER A 395 31.80 5.18 -9.75
CA SER A 395 33.22 4.84 -9.83
C SER A 395 33.80 4.57 -8.44
N ALA A 396 34.97 3.91 -8.38
CA ALA A 396 35.71 3.72 -7.12
C ALA A 396 35.99 5.05 -6.40
N ALA A 397 36.20 6.15 -7.15
CA ALA A 397 36.36 7.49 -6.58
C ALA A 397 35.07 8.01 -5.94
N ASN A 398 33.90 7.71 -6.52
CA ASN A 398 32.62 8.03 -5.90
C ASN A 398 32.39 7.21 -4.63
N THR A 399 32.71 5.91 -4.66
CA THR A 399 32.65 5.02 -3.50
C THR A 399 33.51 5.57 -2.35
N GLN A 400 34.75 5.97 -2.64
CA GLN A 400 35.63 6.57 -1.62
C GLN A 400 35.07 7.90 -1.10
N ALA A 401 34.57 8.77 -1.96
CA ALA A 401 33.98 10.04 -1.54
C ALA A 401 32.77 9.85 -0.59
N TRP A 402 31.98 8.78 -0.76
CA TRP A 402 30.92 8.44 0.19
C TRP A 402 31.48 7.94 1.52
N LYS A 403 32.52 7.10 1.52
CA LYS A 403 33.20 6.68 2.76
C LYS A 403 33.77 7.87 3.54
N ASP A 404 34.34 8.85 2.85
CA ASP A 404 34.86 10.06 3.49
C ASP A 404 33.72 10.90 4.11
N ARG A 405 32.57 11.01 3.43
CA ARG A 405 31.39 11.71 3.96
C ARG A 405 30.80 11.00 5.18
N ILE A 406 30.78 9.67 5.18
CA ILE A 406 30.39 8.84 6.34
C ILE A 406 31.28 9.17 7.54
N ALA A 407 32.61 9.23 7.34
CA ALA A 407 33.54 9.59 8.40
C ALA A 407 33.28 11.02 8.96
N VAL A 408 32.91 11.97 8.10
CA VAL A 408 32.50 13.31 8.56
C VAL A 408 31.21 13.24 9.38
N ALA A 409 30.19 12.53 8.92
CA ALA A 409 28.92 12.39 9.64
C ALA A 409 29.10 11.77 11.04
N GLU A 410 30.03 10.82 11.18
CA GLU A 410 30.30 10.10 12.43
C GLU A 410 31.21 10.83 13.41
N SER A 411 31.91 11.86 12.94
CA SER A 411 32.75 12.69 13.80
C SER A 411 31.93 13.40 14.89
N ASP A 412 32.60 13.79 15.99
CA ASP A 412 31.96 14.38 17.18
C ASP A 412 30.74 13.58 17.69
N GLY A 413 30.87 12.25 17.73
CA GLY A 413 29.81 11.38 18.23
C GLY A 413 28.52 11.43 17.39
N GLY A 414 28.62 11.73 16.10
CA GLY A 414 27.49 11.88 15.18
C GLY A 414 27.06 13.33 14.94
N ALA A 415 27.55 14.31 15.73
CA ALA A 415 27.24 15.72 15.51
C ALA A 415 27.86 16.27 14.21
N GLY A 416 28.85 15.57 13.66
CA GLY A 416 29.49 15.89 12.39
C GLY A 416 28.53 15.91 11.18
N ILE A 417 27.33 15.33 11.31
CA ILE A 417 26.27 15.45 10.28
C ILE A 417 25.89 16.90 9.98
N ASN A 418 25.94 17.81 10.97
CA ASN A 418 25.66 19.24 10.77
C ASN A 418 26.71 19.91 9.87
N LYS A 419 27.98 19.55 10.06
CA LYS A 419 29.08 20.00 9.21
C LYS A 419 28.93 19.43 7.80
N LEU A 420 28.61 18.13 7.69
CA LEU A 420 28.35 17.50 6.39
C LEU A 420 27.19 18.18 5.67
N ALA A 421 26.15 18.61 6.38
CA ALA A 421 25.00 19.30 5.82
C ALA A 421 25.40 20.60 5.12
N THR A 422 26.12 21.47 5.83
CA THR A 422 26.61 22.74 5.28
C THR A 422 27.50 22.51 4.05
N GLN A 423 28.42 21.54 4.12
CA GLN A 423 29.29 21.17 3.00
C GLN A 423 28.52 20.61 1.80
N THR A 424 27.46 19.83 2.07
CA THR A 424 26.65 19.18 1.03
C THR A 424 25.79 20.21 0.30
N VAL A 425 25.09 21.09 1.03
CA VAL A 425 24.27 22.14 0.42
C VAL A 425 25.14 23.13 -0.36
N GLY A 426 26.29 23.54 0.19
CA GLY A 426 27.24 24.40 -0.52
C GLY A 426 27.79 23.78 -1.82
N ARG A 427 27.85 22.45 -1.92
CA ARG A 427 28.23 21.73 -3.15
C ARG A 427 27.04 21.56 -4.11
N TRP A 428 25.85 21.34 -3.58
CA TRP A 428 24.65 21.03 -4.36
C TRP A 428 24.10 22.26 -5.08
N PHE A 429 24.05 23.42 -4.43
CA PHE A 429 23.29 24.54 -4.95
C PHE A 429 24.09 25.36 -5.95
N HIS A 430 23.40 25.88 -6.96
CA HIS A 430 23.96 26.87 -7.88
C HIS A 430 24.32 28.16 -7.12
N PRO A 431 25.38 28.90 -7.51
CA PRO A 431 25.74 30.17 -6.88
C PRO A 431 24.57 31.16 -6.74
N ALA A 432 23.71 31.27 -7.76
CA ALA A 432 22.52 32.13 -7.70
C ALA A 432 21.46 31.65 -6.68
N SER A 433 21.44 30.36 -6.35
CA SER A 433 20.54 29.80 -5.33
C SER A 433 21.12 29.91 -3.93
N LEU A 434 22.45 29.93 -3.79
CA LEU A 434 23.13 30.12 -2.51
C LEU A 434 22.85 31.49 -1.88
N GLU A 435 22.47 32.48 -2.70
CA GLU A 435 22.02 33.81 -2.23
C GLU A 435 20.63 33.77 -1.57
N LYS A 436 19.85 32.70 -1.77
CA LYS A 436 18.50 32.52 -1.23
C LYS A 436 18.56 31.83 0.14
N GLU A 437 18.91 32.58 1.20
CA GLU A 437 19.16 32.04 2.55
C GLU A 437 18.07 31.09 3.06
N THR A 438 16.79 31.39 2.84
CA THR A 438 15.68 30.56 3.34
C THR A 438 15.72 29.13 2.81
N ILE A 439 15.88 28.94 1.49
CA ILE A 439 15.88 27.59 0.91
C ILE A 439 17.18 26.84 1.20
N VAL A 440 18.28 27.57 1.41
CA VAL A 440 19.59 27.02 1.82
C VAL A 440 19.51 26.48 3.25
N ASN A 441 18.97 27.28 4.18
CA ASN A 441 18.84 26.90 5.58
C ASN A 441 17.89 25.71 5.76
N LEU A 442 16.71 25.75 5.14
CA LEU A 442 15.74 24.65 5.20
C LEU A 442 16.31 23.32 4.67
N MET A 443 17.07 23.37 3.57
CA MET A 443 17.74 22.16 3.05
C MET A 443 18.88 21.71 3.96
N THR A 444 19.65 22.64 4.53
CA THR A 444 20.73 22.32 5.47
C THR A 444 20.19 21.63 6.70
N ASP A 445 19.10 22.15 7.28
CA ASP A 445 18.40 21.55 8.42
C ASP A 445 17.85 20.16 8.07
N MET A 446 17.27 20.00 6.88
CA MET A 446 16.77 18.70 6.40
C MET A 446 17.89 17.66 6.31
N VAL A 447 19.05 18.02 5.75
CA VAL A 447 20.23 17.16 5.65
C VAL A 447 20.81 16.84 7.03
N ALA A 448 20.89 17.84 7.91
CA ALA A 448 21.39 17.67 9.28
C ALA A 448 20.51 16.73 10.12
N ALA A 449 19.21 16.69 9.86
CA ALA A 449 18.25 15.83 10.55
C ALA A 449 18.30 14.34 10.13
N ASN A 450 19.22 13.93 9.26
CA ASN A 450 19.34 12.53 8.84
C ASN A 450 19.88 11.65 9.97
N SER A 451 19.40 10.41 10.07
CA SER A 451 20.07 9.41 10.93
C SER A 451 21.49 9.17 10.40
N VAL A 452 22.51 9.30 11.27
CA VAL A 452 23.91 9.00 10.91
C VAL A 452 24.07 7.52 10.55
N GLU A 453 23.42 6.64 11.33
CA GLU A 453 23.39 5.21 11.03
C GLU A 453 22.69 4.93 9.70
N GLY A 454 21.49 5.49 9.52
CA GLY A 454 20.75 5.37 8.26
C GLY A 454 21.59 5.83 7.06
N PHE A 455 22.26 6.96 7.20
CA PHE A 455 23.14 7.50 6.17
C PHE A 455 24.29 6.56 5.83
N ARG A 456 24.97 5.99 6.85
CA ARG A 456 26.09 5.04 6.67
C ARG A 456 25.70 3.86 5.79
N TYR A 457 24.54 3.25 6.07
CA TYR A 457 24.09 2.06 5.33
C TYR A 457 23.38 2.41 4.01
N GLY A 458 22.64 3.51 3.97
CA GLY A 458 22.00 4.01 2.75
C GLY A 458 23.00 4.42 1.66
N CYS A 459 24.15 5.01 2.05
CA CYS A 459 25.24 5.35 1.13
C CYS A 459 25.75 4.15 0.31
N GLN A 460 25.61 2.93 0.84
CA GLN A 460 26.15 1.73 0.20
C GLN A 460 25.41 1.41 -1.10
N ALA A 461 24.16 1.86 -1.25
CA ALA A 461 23.44 1.76 -2.50
C ALA A 461 24.11 2.53 -3.65
N LEU A 462 24.99 3.49 -3.33
CA LEU A 462 25.76 4.27 -4.30
C LEU A 462 27.17 3.73 -4.53
N TRP A 463 27.54 2.60 -3.91
CA TRP A 463 28.84 1.97 -4.10
C TRP A 463 28.81 1.02 -5.29
N ASP A 464 29.78 1.21 -6.19
CA ASP A 464 30.11 0.34 -7.32
C ASP A 464 28.90 -0.19 -8.13
N TYR A 465 27.82 0.58 -8.23
CA TYR A 465 26.64 0.20 -9.01
C TYR A 465 26.88 0.50 -10.49
N ASP A 466 26.32 -0.35 -11.36
CA ASP A 466 26.39 -0.14 -12.80
C ASP A 466 25.09 -0.58 -13.48
N LEU A 467 24.28 0.41 -13.88
CA LEU A 467 23.05 0.18 -14.64
C LEU A 467 23.30 0.08 -16.15
N ARG A 468 24.48 0.50 -16.65
CA ARG A 468 24.79 0.59 -18.09
C ARG A 468 24.52 -0.70 -18.86
N PRO A 469 24.87 -1.90 -18.35
CA PRO A 469 24.59 -3.16 -19.06
C PRO A 469 23.09 -3.45 -19.27
N ARG A 470 22.21 -2.81 -18.48
CA ARG A 470 20.77 -3.06 -18.47
C ARG A 470 19.96 -1.98 -19.20
N LEU A 471 20.55 -0.82 -19.50
CA LEU A 471 19.81 0.35 -20.01
C LEU A 471 19.03 0.05 -21.30
N GLY A 472 19.62 -0.71 -22.23
CA GLY A 472 18.97 -1.04 -23.51
C GLY A 472 17.71 -1.90 -23.36
N ALA A 473 17.50 -2.53 -22.20
CA ALA A 473 16.30 -3.31 -21.89
C ALA A 473 15.14 -2.46 -21.34
N CYS A 474 15.36 -1.16 -21.10
CA CYS A 474 14.31 -0.28 -20.58
C CYS A 474 13.16 -0.17 -21.59
N ARG A 475 11.93 -0.41 -21.11
CA ARG A 475 10.69 -0.33 -21.91
C ARG A 475 9.76 0.80 -21.46
N VAL A 476 10.09 1.47 -20.37
CA VAL A 476 9.27 2.53 -19.79
C VAL A 476 9.72 3.86 -20.41
N PRO A 477 8.82 4.67 -20.98
CA PRO A 477 9.14 6.02 -21.44
C PRO A 477 9.77 6.88 -20.33
N GLY A 478 10.87 7.56 -20.66
CA GLY A 478 11.67 8.30 -19.70
C GLY A 478 12.02 9.71 -20.14
N LEU A 479 12.20 10.59 -19.17
CA LEU A 479 12.77 11.92 -19.32
C LEU A 479 13.95 12.07 -18.34
N PHE A 480 15.04 12.62 -18.83
CA PHE A 480 16.13 13.08 -17.98
C PHE A 480 16.05 14.59 -17.77
N VAL A 481 16.33 15.02 -16.55
CA VAL A 481 16.37 16.43 -16.17
C VAL A 481 17.66 16.70 -15.38
N VAL A 482 18.27 17.85 -15.58
CA VAL A 482 19.53 18.19 -14.88
C VAL A 482 19.62 19.70 -14.67
N GLY A 483 20.12 20.13 -13.52
CA GLY A 483 20.53 21.52 -13.32
C GLY A 483 21.82 21.82 -14.08
N ASP A 484 21.89 22.97 -14.76
CA ASP A 484 23.06 23.36 -15.55
C ASP A 484 24.36 23.47 -14.72
N GLY A 485 24.23 23.80 -13.44
CA GLY A 485 25.31 23.95 -12.48
C GLY A 485 25.74 22.66 -11.79
N ASP A 486 25.02 21.54 -11.93
CA ASP A 486 25.31 20.35 -11.13
C ASP A 486 26.69 19.76 -11.46
N GLY A 487 27.48 19.54 -10.41
CA GLY A 487 28.88 19.12 -10.52
C GLY A 487 29.72 20.08 -11.37
N LYS A 488 29.39 21.37 -11.39
CA LYS A 488 29.97 22.38 -12.30
C LYS A 488 29.76 22.03 -13.78
N GLY A 489 28.56 21.56 -14.11
CA GLY A 489 28.15 21.11 -15.45
C GLY A 489 28.66 19.71 -15.83
N ALA A 490 29.30 18.98 -14.92
CA ALA A 490 29.76 17.61 -15.18
C ALA A 490 28.59 16.64 -15.34
N LEU A 491 27.49 16.82 -14.60
CA LEU A 491 26.34 15.93 -14.68
C LEU A 491 25.57 16.07 -15.99
N VAL A 492 25.48 17.29 -16.55
CA VAL A 492 24.95 17.52 -17.91
C VAL A 492 25.66 16.63 -18.92
N LYS A 493 27.00 16.65 -18.92
CA LYS A 493 27.82 15.84 -19.83
C LYS A 493 27.65 14.34 -19.59
N ALA A 494 27.59 13.92 -18.32
CA ALA A 494 27.41 12.52 -17.97
C ALA A 494 26.06 11.98 -18.48
N MET A 495 24.96 12.69 -18.17
CA MET A 495 23.61 12.29 -18.57
C MET A 495 23.42 12.30 -20.09
N GLU A 496 23.96 13.30 -20.80
CA GLU A 496 23.98 13.30 -22.27
C GLU A 496 24.72 12.07 -22.81
N GLY A 497 25.82 11.66 -22.16
CA GLY A 497 26.64 10.54 -22.58
C GLY A 497 25.97 9.16 -22.52
N PHE A 498 24.97 8.97 -21.65
CA PHE A 498 24.27 7.67 -21.53
C PHE A 498 22.79 7.69 -21.92
N ARG A 499 22.18 8.86 -22.14
CA ARG A 499 20.74 8.94 -22.48
C ARG A 499 20.35 8.16 -23.73
N GLY A 500 21.26 8.06 -24.71
CA GLY A 500 21.02 7.32 -25.97
C GLY A 500 21.02 5.79 -25.79
N SER A 501 21.52 5.29 -24.66
CA SER A 501 21.57 3.84 -24.36
C SER A 501 20.33 3.33 -23.62
N VAL A 502 19.39 4.21 -23.30
CA VAL A 502 18.19 3.87 -22.50
C VAL A 502 17.05 3.46 -23.42
N GLY A 503 16.68 2.19 -23.39
CA GLY A 503 15.71 1.63 -24.32
C GLY A 503 16.19 1.69 -25.78
N GLN A 504 15.26 1.57 -26.73
CA GLN A 504 15.58 1.59 -28.16
C GLN A 504 15.73 3.00 -28.73
N GLU A 505 15.03 3.98 -28.18
CA GLU A 505 14.94 5.34 -28.71
C GLU A 505 15.81 6.35 -27.92
N GLY A 506 16.43 5.90 -26.83
CA GLY A 506 17.03 6.79 -25.86
C GLY A 506 15.97 7.56 -25.05
N VAL A 507 16.44 8.52 -24.25
CA VAL A 507 15.57 9.46 -23.52
C VAL A 507 15.98 10.90 -23.80
N GLU A 508 15.01 11.82 -23.78
CA GLU A 508 15.26 13.25 -23.86
C GLU A 508 16.00 13.74 -22.60
N LEU A 509 16.92 14.69 -22.75
CA LEU A 509 17.56 15.41 -21.63
C LEU A 509 17.12 16.88 -21.66
N ARG A 510 16.52 17.34 -20.56
CA ARG A 510 16.15 18.75 -20.36
C ARG A 510 17.04 19.38 -19.28
N ILE A 511 17.47 20.61 -19.53
CA ILE A 511 18.35 21.35 -18.62
C ILE A 511 17.54 22.46 -17.95
N VAL A 512 17.65 22.56 -16.63
CA VAL A 512 17.05 23.63 -15.83
C VAL A 512 18.13 24.69 -15.57
N PRO A 513 17.98 25.91 -16.12
CA PRO A 513 19.02 26.93 -16.02
C PRO A 513 19.15 27.49 -14.60
N ASN A 514 20.35 27.94 -14.24
CA ASN A 514 20.69 28.54 -12.94
C ASN A 514 20.35 27.66 -11.73
N THR A 515 20.43 26.33 -11.88
CA THR A 515 20.16 25.39 -10.79
C THR A 515 21.27 24.36 -10.70
N GLY A 516 21.52 23.87 -9.49
CA GLY A 516 22.51 22.85 -9.23
C GLY A 516 21.86 21.47 -9.14
N HIS A 517 22.27 20.70 -8.14
CA HIS A 517 21.89 19.29 -7.97
C HIS A 517 20.41 19.07 -7.65
N LEU A 518 19.69 20.09 -7.15
CA LEU A 518 18.30 19.98 -6.72
C LEU A 518 17.41 21.00 -7.44
N PRO A 519 17.23 20.89 -8.76
CA PRO A 519 16.49 21.90 -9.54
C PRO A 519 15.04 22.07 -9.08
N MET A 520 14.39 20.98 -8.61
CA MET A 520 13.03 21.01 -8.04
C MET A 520 12.89 21.81 -6.74
N TRP A 521 14.00 22.06 -6.04
CA TRP A 521 14.04 22.84 -4.80
C TRP A 521 14.54 24.27 -5.06
N GLU A 522 15.54 24.41 -5.94
CA GLU A 522 16.17 25.71 -6.24
C GLU A 522 15.29 26.62 -7.12
N ASP A 523 14.62 26.05 -8.11
CA ASP A 523 13.64 26.72 -8.96
C ASP A 523 12.49 25.74 -9.34
N PRO A 524 11.49 25.58 -8.45
CA PRO A 524 10.38 24.65 -8.67
C PRO A 524 9.56 24.95 -9.93
N GLN A 525 9.47 26.22 -10.34
CA GLN A 525 8.69 26.64 -11.50
C GLN A 525 9.42 26.36 -12.81
N ALA A 526 10.74 26.59 -12.85
CA ALA A 526 11.57 26.19 -13.99
C ALA A 526 11.61 24.66 -14.12
N PHE A 527 11.75 23.94 -13.00
CA PHE A 527 11.67 22.48 -13.00
C PHE A 527 10.32 21.97 -13.50
N TRP A 528 9.21 22.54 -13.01
CA TRP A 528 7.87 22.21 -13.52
C TRP A 528 7.77 22.45 -15.03
N THR A 529 8.24 23.59 -15.52
CA THR A 529 8.23 23.90 -16.96
C THR A 529 8.98 22.84 -17.77
N ALA A 530 10.11 22.34 -17.25
CA ALA A 530 10.86 21.27 -17.88
C ALA A 530 10.12 19.93 -17.89
N ILE A 531 9.20 19.64 -16.96
CA ILE A 531 8.55 18.32 -16.87
C ILE A 531 7.05 18.32 -17.21
N ALA A 532 6.43 19.49 -17.37
CA ALA A 532 4.98 19.65 -17.46
C ALA A 532 4.33 18.86 -18.60
N SER A 533 5.04 18.67 -19.71
CA SER A 533 4.54 17.89 -20.85
C SER A 533 4.64 16.37 -20.66
N PHE A 534 5.28 15.91 -19.57
CA PHE A 534 5.67 14.52 -19.37
C PHE A 534 5.04 13.90 -18.13
N VAL A 535 4.79 14.70 -17.08
CA VAL A 535 3.99 14.33 -15.91
C VAL A 535 2.53 14.43 -16.24
#